data_AF-A0A7D5T667-F1
#
_entry.id   AF-A0A7D5T667-F1
#
_cell.length_a   1.000
_cell.length_b   1.000
_cell.length_c   1.000
_cell.angle_alpha   90.00
_cell.angle_beta   90.00
_cell.angle_gamma   90.00
#
_symmetry.space_group_name_H-M   'P 1'
#
loop_
_entity.id
_entity.type
_entity.pdbx_description
1 polymer ?
#
loop_
_entity_poly.entity_id
_entity_poly.type
_entity_poly.pdbx_seq_one_letter_code
_entity_poly.pdbx_strand_id
1 'polypeptide(L)'
;MSAVDDVYQFGQETFNVPERGEIRIEGCPSSITDQLRRASFTRESPGVYTKSQSALDSEREYEVVTVTVDGEEDDVLHVEATDIVGVVSLTPSSKVQVDPKVEWEYIFDMLLAVYDQNRSVKYHGVPLQDFLSDDIHLDDVFVVLAINYLDGLETIRRNGYIRDLVIQRINSIDGQGEIDVEQTLLNHARGTLEPQWIRNETEHDNAANSLIHYAGQTLLRLFRQNATENEHPAYDRIFSEVHREVERLESMGVSSDLDRMDAYRKLTLNDLPRQRRYYRKAFDVSKAVLSSSLGQQLRDGPRELVVDYVLNMESLFEQYSQVVIERELSHIKSYDHLDELDDVTPVRSPSVNPFEGEGSVYHQPDHALQEGDETLAVLDSKYYDEDHDPVVDSSSRSRLFSYAYLLDSDRLAFLCPLLEPKRRRVVQTGAELQILSPEGEFSLDAYGSAVHEYLHEVLVEDVPELDAFRAVAENELCLDGVDETDLSSAKERGGPFTFRDAQDFSLRVLKAAADEHSYEVRNRYDLEQEGDWTRDQIETRCEDRYEHTTTCVPVFCRDNGEEWIDLYFLVNGTGEVEKEGPLKLL
;
A
#
# COMPACT_ATOMS: atom_id res chain seq x y z
N MET A 1 17.69 -13.55 -26.53
CA MET A 1 18.59 -14.57 -25.96
C MET A 1 18.85 -14.07 -24.56
N SER A 2 18.01 -14.50 -23.62
CA SER A 2 18.19 -14.14 -22.22
C SER A 2 19.51 -14.71 -21.73
N ALA A 3 20.24 -13.95 -20.93
CA ALA A 3 21.40 -14.49 -20.22
C ALA A 3 20.83 -15.31 -19.07
N VAL A 4 21.28 -16.56 -18.94
CA VAL A 4 20.96 -17.33 -17.72
C VAL A 4 21.67 -16.63 -16.57
N ASP A 5 20.90 -16.20 -15.58
CA ASP A 5 21.38 -15.44 -14.43
C ASP A 5 22.28 -16.31 -13.55
N ASP A 6 21.84 -17.54 -13.27
CA ASP A 6 22.58 -18.50 -12.44
C ASP A 6 22.39 -19.97 -12.85
N VAL A 7 23.39 -20.80 -12.52
CA VAL A 7 23.39 -22.24 -12.79
C VAL A 7 23.49 -23.03 -11.49
N TYR A 8 22.50 -23.87 -11.24
CA TYR A 8 22.38 -24.71 -10.06
C TYR A 8 22.51 -26.21 -10.38
N GLN A 9 22.78 -27.01 -9.36
CA GLN A 9 22.74 -28.46 -9.43
C GLN A 9 21.51 -28.98 -8.70
N PHE A 10 20.83 -29.97 -9.29
CA PHE A 10 19.67 -30.60 -8.69
C PHE A 10 20.04 -31.26 -7.34
N GLY A 11 19.17 -31.09 -6.34
CA GLY A 11 19.38 -31.61 -4.98
C GLY A 11 19.59 -30.53 -3.92
N GLN A 12 19.59 -29.25 -4.28
CA GLN A 12 19.43 -28.15 -3.33
C GLN A 12 17.97 -28.04 -2.87
N GLU A 13 17.77 -27.54 -1.65
CA GLU A 13 16.44 -27.32 -1.07
C GLU A 13 15.78 -26.05 -1.65
N THR A 14 16.56 -24.99 -1.90
CA THR A 14 16.07 -23.71 -2.43
C THR A 14 16.89 -23.30 -3.65
N PHE A 15 16.20 -22.84 -4.70
CA PHE A 15 16.78 -22.25 -5.89
C PHE A 15 16.33 -20.79 -5.99
N ASN A 16 17.27 -19.85 -5.97
CA ASN A 16 16.96 -18.43 -6.05
C ASN A 16 16.95 -17.99 -7.51
N VAL A 17 15.91 -17.29 -7.92
CA VAL A 17 15.76 -16.68 -9.25
C VAL A 17 15.39 -15.22 -9.05
N PRO A 18 16.07 -14.27 -9.69
CA PRO A 18 15.63 -12.88 -9.64
C PRO A 18 14.27 -12.72 -10.35
N GLU A 19 13.45 -11.79 -9.91
CA GLU A 19 12.20 -11.43 -10.58
C GLU A 19 12.44 -11.06 -12.06
N ARG A 20 11.63 -11.60 -12.98
CA ARG A 20 11.85 -11.55 -14.44
C ARG A 20 13.17 -12.17 -14.93
N GLY A 21 13.84 -12.96 -14.09
CA GLY A 21 15.07 -13.66 -14.39
C GLY A 21 14.89 -15.09 -14.89
N GLU A 22 16.01 -15.70 -15.29
CA GLU A 22 16.09 -17.08 -15.74
C GLU A 22 17.26 -17.81 -15.07
N ILE A 23 16.98 -18.95 -14.46
CA ILE A 23 18.02 -19.85 -13.92
C ILE A 23 18.00 -21.21 -14.60
N ARG A 24 19.14 -21.89 -14.53
CA ARG A 24 19.31 -23.24 -15.08
C ARG A 24 19.67 -24.24 -14.00
N ILE A 25 18.95 -25.35 -13.91
CA ILE A 25 19.21 -26.44 -12.95
C ILE A 25 19.65 -27.69 -13.73
N GLU A 26 20.86 -28.16 -13.46
CA GLU A 26 21.45 -29.33 -14.13
C GLU A 26 21.37 -30.60 -13.26
N GLY A 27 21.44 -31.77 -13.90
CA GLY A 27 21.50 -33.06 -13.22
C GLY A 27 20.14 -33.56 -12.72
N CYS A 28 19.07 -33.15 -13.40
CA CYS A 28 17.71 -33.50 -13.01
C CYS A 28 17.43 -35.00 -13.21
N PRO A 29 16.67 -35.65 -12.31
CA PRO A 29 16.33 -37.05 -12.44
C PRO A 29 15.31 -37.25 -13.57
N SER A 30 15.31 -38.41 -14.22
CA SER A 30 14.33 -38.77 -15.26
C SER A 30 12.85 -38.77 -14.81
N SER A 31 12.59 -38.63 -13.51
CA SER A 31 11.26 -38.47 -12.93
C SER A 31 10.84 -37.01 -12.74
N ILE A 32 11.64 -36.03 -13.18
CA ILE A 32 11.42 -34.61 -12.90
C ILE A 32 10.07 -34.11 -13.41
N THR A 33 9.62 -34.59 -14.56
CA THR A 33 8.31 -34.24 -15.13
C THR A 33 7.13 -34.71 -14.27
N ASP A 34 7.25 -35.87 -13.60
CA ASP A 34 6.25 -36.34 -12.63
C ASP A 34 6.32 -35.55 -11.32
N GLN A 35 7.51 -35.08 -10.93
CA GLN A 35 7.68 -34.25 -9.73
C GLN A 35 7.08 -32.86 -9.93
N LEU A 36 7.29 -32.22 -11.10
CA LEU A 36 6.67 -30.95 -11.46
C LEU A 36 5.12 -31.04 -11.42
N ARG A 37 4.54 -32.12 -11.98
CA ARG A 37 3.08 -32.33 -11.91
C ARG A 37 2.57 -32.51 -10.48
N ARG A 38 3.36 -33.13 -9.60
CA ARG A 38 3.01 -33.26 -8.17
C ARG A 38 3.15 -31.94 -7.41
N ALA A 39 3.99 -31.03 -7.87
CA ALA A 39 4.12 -29.67 -7.37
C ALA A 39 3.12 -28.69 -8.04
N SER A 40 2.05 -29.24 -8.65
CA SER A 40 0.94 -28.50 -9.26
C SER A 40 1.30 -27.69 -10.50
N PHE A 41 2.36 -28.06 -11.24
CA PHE A 41 2.61 -27.47 -12.55
C PHE A 41 1.66 -28.04 -13.62
N THR A 42 1.13 -27.14 -14.45
CA THR A 42 0.31 -27.48 -15.62
C THR A 42 1.19 -27.54 -16.86
N ARG A 43 1.07 -28.61 -17.64
CA ARG A 43 1.82 -28.73 -18.90
C ARG A 43 1.12 -27.97 -20.01
N GLU A 44 1.72 -26.89 -20.50
CA GLU A 44 1.19 -26.11 -21.61
C GLU A 44 1.56 -26.71 -22.97
N SER A 45 2.81 -27.16 -23.09
CA SER A 45 3.32 -27.75 -24.33
C SER A 45 4.36 -28.85 -24.04
N PRO A 46 4.89 -29.56 -25.04
CA PRO A 46 5.94 -30.54 -24.80
C PRO A 46 7.20 -29.90 -24.21
N GLY A 47 7.59 -30.32 -23.01
CA GLY A 47 8.77 -29.76 -22.31
C GLY A 47 8.46 -28.53 -21.47
N VAL A 48 7.35 -27.82 -21.69
CA VAL A 48 7.03 -26.57 -20.98
C VAL A 48 5.92 -26.79 -19.94
N TYR A 49 6.21 -26.38 -18.71
CA TYR A 49 5.36 -26.52 -17.54
C TYR A 49 5.21 -25.17 -16.85
N THR A 50 3.99 -24.72 -16.64
CA THR A 50 3.68 -23.44 -16.01
C THR A 50 3.02 -23.67 -14.66
N LYS A 51 3.47 -22.91 -13.65
CA LYS A 51 2.76 -22.80 -12.38
C LYS A 51 1.97 -21.50 -12.38
N SER A 52 0.65 -21.64 -12.41
CA SER A 52 -0.28 -20.52 -12.29
C SER A 52 -0.83 -20.41 -10.87
N GLN A 53 -1.27 -19.21 -10.50
CA GLN A 53 -1.89 -18.91 -9.24
C GLN A 53 -3.22 -18.19 -9.42
N SER A 54 -4.29 -18.74 -8.84
CA SER A 54 -5.60 -18.09 -8.83
C SER A 54 -5.66 -17.00 -7.77
N ALA A 55 -6.17 -15.82 -8.12
CA ALA A 55 -6.44 -14.77 -7.14
C ALA A 55 -7.63 -15.13 -6.23
N LEU A 56 -7.52 -14.88 -4.91
CA LEU A 56 -8.58 -15.20 -3.91
C LEU A 56 -9.97 -14.60 -4.24
N ASP A 57 -10.00 -13.43 -4.87
CA ASP A 57 -11.21 -12.65 -5.15
C ASP A 57 -11.55 -12.52 -6.64
N SER A 58 -10.81 -13.18 -7.53
CA SER A 58 -11.07 -13.12 -8.98
C SER A 58 -10.91 -14.47 -9.66
N GLU A 59 -11.51 -14.64 -10.83
CA GLU A 59 -11.27 -15.83 -11.67
C GLU A 59 -9.97 -15.70 -12.50
N ARG A 60 -9.13 -14.69 -12.23
CA ARG A 60 -7.85 -14.52 -12.91
C ARG A 60 -6.81 -15.45 -12.29
N GLU A 61 -6.13 -16.18 -13.17
CA GLU A 61 -4.91 -16.91 -12.85
C GLU A 61 -3.71 -16.14 -13.37
N TYR A 62 -2.67 -16.07 -12.56
CA TYR A 62 -1.42 -15.41 -12.86
C TYR A 62 -0.32 -16.46 -12.99
N GLU A 63 0.43 -16.44 -14.08
CA GLU A 63 1.61 -17.28 -14.24
C GLU A 63 2.71 -16.77 -13.31
N VAL A 64 3.27 -17.64 -12.47
CA VAL A 64 4.32 -17.30 -11.52
C VAL A 64 5.69 -17.68 -12.07
N VAL A 65 5.82 -18.94 -12.48
CA VAL A 65 7.06 -19.52 -12.97
C VAL A 65 6.77 -20.44 -14.15
N THR A 66 7.57 -20.31 -15.20
CA THR A 66 7.60 -21.21 -16.35
C THR A 66 8.85 -22.09 -16.25
N VAL A 67 8.67 -23.39 -16.41
CA VAL A 67 9.74 -24.38 -16.37
C VAL A 67 9.82 -25.09 -17.71
N THR A 68 10.95 -24.96 -18.39
CA THR A 68 11.26 -25.68 -19.62
C THR A 68 12.24 -26.82 -19.32
N VAL A 69 11.83 -28.03 -19.68
CA VAL A 69 12.62 -29.26 -19.55
C VAL A 69 13.31 -29.51 -20.90
N ASP A 70 14.63 -29.42 -20.91
CA ASP A 70 15.46 -29.63 -22.10
C ASP A 70 16.50 -30.73 -21.86
N GLY A 71 16.83 -31.49 -22.92
CA GLY A 71 17.83 -32.58 -22.90
C GLY A 71 17.36 -33.89 -23.55
N GLU A 72 18.30 -34.79 -23.90
CA GLU A 72 17.95 -36.12 -24.44
C GLU A 72 17.37 -37.07 -23.36
N GLU A 73 17.55 -36.74 -22.06
CA GLU A 73 17.05 -37.50 -20.89
C GLU A 73 16.32 -36.64 -19.83
N ASP A 74 15.81 -35.45 -20.17
CA ASP A 74 15.21 -34.49 -19.22
C ASP A 74 16.17 -34.06 -18.08
N ASP A 75 17.45 -33.85 -18.41
CA ASP A 75 18.54 -33.62 -17.44
C ASP A 75 18.74 -32.15 -17.03
N VAL A 76 18.12 -31.21 -17.77
CA VAL A 76 18.23 -29.77 -17.52
C VAL A 76 16.84 -29.13 -17.40
N LEU A 77 16.67 -28.31 -16.36
CA LEU A 77 15.52 -27.42 -16.20
C LEU A 77 15.96 -25.97 -16.41
N HIS A 78 15.23 -25.24 -17.23
CA HIS A 78 15.23 -23.79 -17.30
C HIS A 78 14.02 -23.28 -16.53
N VAL A 79 14.25 -22.38 -15.58
CA VAL A 79 13.21 -21.81 -14.73
C VAL A 79 13.19 -20.30 -14.98
N GLU A 80 12.11 -19.83 -15.57
CA GLU A 80 11.85 -18.42 -15.87
C GLU A 80 10.83 -17.87 -14.88
N ALA A 81 11.16 -16.78 -14.19
CA ALA A 81 10.28 -16.09 -13.26
C ALA A 81 9.55 -14.92 -13.92
N THR A 82 8.37 -14.58 -13.41
CA THR A 82 7.57 -13.42 -13.83
C THR A 82 7.79 -12.22 -12.89
N ASP A 83 6.84 -11.27 -12.84
CA ASP A 83 6.76 -10.14 -11.89
C ASP A 83 6.18 -10.53 -10.52
N ILE A 84 6.04 -11.83 -10.28
CA ILE A 84 5.43 -12.39 -9.07
C ILE A 84 6.52 -12.93 -8.16
N VAL A 85 6.73 -12.25 -7.04
CA VAL A 85 7.81 -12.54 -6.08
C VAL A 85 7.33 -13.43 -4.95
N GLY A 86 8.24 -14.19 -4.35
CA GLY A 86 7.94 -15.10 -3.23
C GLY A 86 8.40 -16.53 -3.48
N VAL A 87 7.85 -17.49 -2.75
CA VAL A 87 8.33 -18.87 -2.72
C VAL A 87 7.31 -19.79 -3.36
N VAL A 88 7.73 -20.60 -4.33
CA VAL A 88 6.92 -21.64 -4.95
C VAL A 88 7.62 -22.99 -4.94
N SER A 89 6.87 -24.05 -4.66
CA SER A 89 7.38 -25.41 -4.73
C SER A 89 7.71 -25.78 -6.18
N LEU A 90 8.96 -26.21 -6.43
CA LEU A 90 9.42 -26.76 -7.70
C LEU A 90 9.18 -28.27 -7.77
N THR A 91 9.49 -28.95 -6.66
CA THR A 91 9.27 -30.38 -6.46
C THR A 91 8.74 -30.61 -5.04
N PRO A 92 8.31 -31.83 -4.68
CA PRO A 92 8.01 -32.18 -3.30
C PRO A 92 9.20 -32.10 -2.33
N SER A 93 10.38 -31.64 -2.72
CA SER A 93 11.51 -31.50 -1.81
C SER A 93 12.36 -30.27 -2.10
N SER A 94 11.95 -29.43 -3.03
CA SER A 94 12.70 -28.25 -3.43
C SER A 94 11.78 -27.12 -3.86
N LYS A 95 12.23 -25.89 -3.67
CA LYS A 95 11.48 -24.66 -3.85
C LYS A 95 12.26 -23.67 -4.73
N VAL A 96 11.53 -22.87 -5.49
CA VAL A 96 12.04 -21.69 -6.18
C VAL A 96 11.67 -20.48 -5.33
N GLN A 97 12.65 -19.65 -5.00
CA GLN A 97 12.44 -18.35 -4.39
C GLN A 97 12.66 -17.29 -5.48
N VAL A 98 11.59 -16.58 -5.82
CA VAL A 98 11.64 -15.43 -6.72
C VAL A 98 11.99 -14.21 -5.89
N ASP A 99 13.22 -13.74 -6.04
CA ASP A 99 13.76 -12.62 -5.28
C ASP A 99 13.31 -11.29 -5.90
N PRO A 100 12.72 -10.38 -5.11
CA PRO A 100 12.31 -9.07 -5.59
C PRO A 100 13.50 -8.16 -5.87
N LYS A 101 13.29 -7.18 -6.74
CA LYS A 101 14.28 -6.14 -7.06
C LYS A 101 14.44 -5.09 -5.96
N VAL A 102 13.41 -4.93 -5.13
CA VAL A 102 13.38 -4.07 -3.96
C VAL A 102 13.51 -4.94 -2.71
N GLU A 103 14.21 -4.45 -1.69
CA GLU A 103 14.38 -5.19 -0.44
C GLU A 103 13.05 -5.55 0.23
N TRP A 104 13.00 -6.71 0.89
CA TRP A 104 11.80 -7.24 1.54
C TRP A 104 11.25 -6.31 2.63
N GLU A 105 12.11 -5.57 3.34
CA GLU A 105 11.72 -4.56 4.33
C GLU A 105 10.78 -3.52 3.71
N TYR A 106 11.16 -2.94 2.56
CA TYR A 106 10.33 -1.97 1.87
C TYR A 106 9.05 -2.57 1.29
N ILE A 107 9.10 -3.81 0.80
CA ILE A 107 7.90 -4.51 0.30
C ILE A 107 6.88 -4.69 1.42
N PHE A 108 7.35 -5.03 2.61
CA PHE A 108 6.52 -5.18 3.78
C PHE A 108 5.90 -3.84 4.20
N ASP A 109 6.69 -2.78 4.23
CA ASP A 109 6.18 -1.45 4.56
C ASP A 109 5.17 -0.93 3.52
N MET A 110 5.40 -1.19 2.23
CA MET A 110 4.41 -0.91 1.17
C MET A 110 3.11 -1.66 1.41
N LEU A 111 3.20 -2.95 1.75
CA LEU A 111 2.05 -3.80 2.05
C LEU A 111 1.24 -3.28 3.24
N LEU A 112 1.93 -2.88 4.31
CA LEU A 112 1.31 -2.29 5.49
C LEU A 112 0.63 -0.96 5.19
N ALA A 113 1.30 -0.07 4.44
CA ALA A 113 0.75 1.21 4.04
C ALA A 113 -0.55 1.05 3.23
N VAL A 114 -0.56 0.10 2.29
CA VAL A 114 -1.76 -0.26 1.51
C VAL A 114 -2.88 -0.80 2.41
N TYR A 115 -2.55 -1.67 3.37
CA TYR A 115 -3.51 -2.23 4.31
C TYR A 115 -4.16 -1.14 5.20
N ASP A 116 -3.35 -0.20 5.69
CA ASP A 116 -3.80 0.80 6.66
C ASP A 116 -4.75 1.84 6.07
N GLN A 117 -4.49 2.27 4.84
CA GLN A 117 -5.32 3.27 4.16
C GLN A 117 -6.59 2.66 3.58
N ASN A 118 -6.53 1.39 3.16
CA ASN A 118 -7.63 0.74 2.46
C ASN A 118 -8.18 -0.48 3.22
N ARG A 119 -9.12 -0.24 4.15
CA ARG A 119 -10.00 -1.28 4.76
C ARG A 119 -10.92 -2.01 3.75
N SER A 120 -10.66 -1.92 2.45
CA SER A 120 -11.46 -2.55 1.40
C SER A 120 -10.71 -2.87 0.10
N VAL A 121 -9.38 -2.76 0.06
CA VAL A 121 -8.64 -3.13 -1.16
C VAL A 121 -8.34 -4.62 -1.17
N LYS A 122 -8.64 -5.23 -2.32
CA LYS A 122 -8.43 -6.64 -2.64
C LYS A 122 -6.94 -6.94 -2.72
N TYR A 123 -6.36 -7.19 -1.56
CA TYR A 123 -4.99 -7.60 -1.46
C TYR A 123 -4.79 -9.04 -1.99
N HIS A 124 -3.71 -9.25 -2.77
CA HIS A 124 -3.44 -10.47 -3.54
C HIS A 124 -2.19 -11.25 -3.08
N GLY A 125 -1.90 -11.27 -1.78
CA GLY A 125 -0.96 -12.26 -1.22
C GLY A 125 -1.67 -13.59 -1.04
N VAL A 126 -1.47 -14.53 -1.98
CA VAL A 126 -2.21 -15.79 -1.96
C VAL A 126 -1.31 -16.94 -1.52
N PRO A 127 -1.67 -17.67 -0.46
CA PRO A 127 -1.00 -18.91 -0.13
C PRO A 127 -1.36 -20.03 -1.13
N LEU A 128 -0.38 -20.72 -1.73
CA LEU A 128 -0.68 -21.96 -2.47
C LEU A 128 -0.88 -23.14 -1.51
N GLN A 129 -1.76 -24.04 -1.91
CA GLN A 129 -2.01 -25.30 -1.23
C GLN A 129 -0.97 -26.33 -1.68
N ASP A 130 -0.51 -27.12 -0.71
CA ASP A 130 0.39 -28.29 -0.77
C ASP A 130 1.92 -28.00 -0.75
N PHE A 131 2.60 -28.18 0.41
CA PHE A 131 3.60 -29.25 0.67
C PHE A 131 4.41 -29.05 2.00
N LEU A 132 5.27 -30.03 2.35
CA LEU A 132 6.13 -30.28 3.52
C LEU A 132 7.66 -30.17 3.19
N SER A 133 8.40 -29.16 3.66
CA SER A 133 9.86 -29.28 3.94
C SER A 133 10.43 -27.98 4.51
N ASP A 134 11.48 -28.15 5.33
CA ASP A 134 12.04 -27.20 6.29
C ASP A 134 12.85 -26.03 5.65
N ASP A 135 13.17 -25.07 6.51
CA ASP A 135 14.11 -23.94 6.43
C ASP A 135 13.72 -22.77 5.51
N ILE A 136 13.02 -21.76 6.05
CA ILE A 136 13.08 -20.36 5.57
C ILE A 136 12.96 -19.41 6.78
N HIS A 137 13.73 -18.32 6.77
CA HIS A 137 13.44 -17.11 7.56
C HIS A 137 12.07 -16.53 7.11
N LEU A 138 11.02 -17.04 7.74
CA LEU A 138 9.59 -16.96 7.41
C LEU A 138 8.87 -15.94 8.32
N ASP A 139 9.60 -14.96 8.85
CA ASP A 139 9.10 -14.09 9.91
C ASP A 139 8.04 -13.09 9.42
N ASP A 140 7.80 -13.00 8.10
CA ASP A 140 6.89 -12.01 7.51
C ASP A 140 5.66 -12.61 6.78
N VAL A 141 5.72 -13.89 6.36
CA VAL A 141 4.61 -14.54 5.60
C VAL A 141 3.33 -14.65 6.44
N PHE A 142 3.44 -14.90 7.75
CA PHE A 142 2.24 -14.98 8.59
C PHE A 142 1.59 -13.61 8.81
N VAL A 143 2.34 -12.50 8.72
CA VAL A 143 1.74 -11.16 8.79
C VAL A 143 0.84 -10.94 7.59
N VAL A 144 1.27 -11.37 6.42
CA VAL A 144 0.44 -11.27 5.21
C VAL A 144 -0.77 -12.21 5.25
N LEU A 145 -0.59 -13.43 5.77
CA LEU A 145 -1.73 -14.32 6.04
C LEU A 145 -2.70 -13.70 7.05
N ALA A 146 -2.20 -12.99 8.06
CA ALA A 146 -3.01 -12.29 9.04
C ALA A 146 -3.80 -11.14 8.43
N ILE A 147 -3.19 -10.34 7.55
CA ILE A 147 -3.88 -9.28 6.81
C ILE A 147 -4.98 -9.85 5.93
N ASN A 148 -4.69 -10.90 5.16
CA ASN A 148 -5.71 -11.55 4.33
C ASN A 148 -6.82 -12.21 5.16
N TYR A 149 -6.48 -12.75 6.34
CA TYR A 149 -7.44 -13.29 7.30
C TYR A 149 -8.38 -12.19 7.83
N LEU A 150 -7.83 -11.05 8.23
CA LEU A 150 -8.59 -9.89 8.74
C LEU A 150 -9.52 -9.30 7.67
N ASP A 151 -9.03 -9.13 6.44
CA ASP A 151 -9.86 -8.62 5.33
C ASP A 151 -11.00 -9.60 4.97
N GLY A 152 -10.69 -10.91 4.95
CA GLY A 152 -11.72 -11.94 4.79
C GLY A 152 -12.79 -11.88 5.88
N LEU A 153 -12.39 -11.63 7.13
CA LEU A 153 -13.31 -11.48 8.25
C LEU A 153 -14.12 -10.19 8.20
N GLU A 154 -13.56 -9.09 7.72
CA GLU A 154 -14.32 -7.85 7.52
C GLU A 154 -15.50 -8.07 6.56
N THR A 155 -15.26 -8.78 5.46
CA THR A 155 -16.32 -9.15 4.52
C THR A 155 -17.40 -10.00 5.20
N ILE A 156 -17.01 -10.95 6.05
CA ILE A 156 -17.97 -11.75 6.83
C ILE A 156 -18.73 -10.88 7.83
N ARG A 157 -18.06 -9.95 8.51
CA ARG A 157 -18.67 -9.03 9.48
C ARG A 157 -19.76 -8.17 8.83
N ARG A 158 -19.50 -7.64 7.63
CA ARG A 158 -20.46 -6.83 6.87
C ARG A 158 -21.71 -7.64 6.45
N ASN A 159 -21.55 -8.94 6.17
CA ASN A 159 -22.62 -9.81 5.66
C ASN A 159 -23.24 -10.76 6.71
N GLY A 160 -22.64 -10.85 7.89
CA GLY A 160 -23.01 -11.75 8.99
C GLY A 160 -22.38 -13.15 8.92
N TYR A 161 -22.15 -13.75 10.09
CA TYR A 161 -21.63 -15.11 10.18
C TYR A 161 -22.69 -16.17 9.82
N ILE A 162 -22.24 -17.31 9.29
CA ILE A 162 -23.06 -18.52 9.13
C ILE A 162 -23.54 -18.94 10.52
N ARG A 163 -24.82 -19.32 10.59
CA ARG A 163 -25.50 -19.76 11.80
C ARG A 163 -26.29 -21.01 11.48
N ASP A 164 -26.19 -21.99 12.36
CA ASP A 164 -27.02 -23.18 12.35
C ASP A 164 -28.21 -22.96 13.27
N LEU A 165 -29.36 -23.52 12.89
CA LEU A 165 -30.56 -23.48 13.71
C LEU A 165 -30.66 -24.81 14.46
N VAL A 166 -30.39 -24.79 15.76
CA VAL A 166 -30.52 -25.95 16.62
C VAL A 166 -31.85 -25.89 17.35
N ILE A 167 -32.64 -26.95 17.19
CA ILE A 167 -33.92 -27.10 17.87
C ILE A 167 -33.64 -27.57 19.29
N GLN A 168 -33.81 -26.69 20.26
CA GLN A 168 -33.73 -27.04 21.67
C GLN A 168 -35.12 -27.25 22.26
N ARG A 169 -35.23 -28.28 23.11
CA ARG A 169 -36.43 -28.58 23.89
C ARG A 169 -36.13 -28.38 25.37
N ILE A 170 -36.82 -27.43 26.01
CA ILE A 170 -36.53 -27.04 27.40
C ILE A 170 -37.83 -26.98 28.20
N ASN A 171 -37.81 -27.49 29.43
CA ASN A 171 -38.90 -27.31 30.38
C ASN A 171 -38.71 -25.97 31.09
N SER A 172 -39.66 -25.04 30.97
CA SER A 172 -39.61 -23.74 31.66
C SER A 172 -41.02 -23.19 31.87
N ILE A 173 -41.23 -22.47 32.97
CA ILE A 173 -42.48 -21.74 33.23
C ILE A 173 -42.59 -20.54 32.28
N ASP A 174 -41.48 -19.81 32.11
CA ASP A 174 -41.36 -18.69 31.18
C ASP A 174 -40.47 -19.11 30.01
N GLY A 175 -41.09 -19.47 28.88
CA GLY A 175 -40.39 -19.88 27.67
C GLY A 175 -40.80 -19.08 26.45
N GLN A 176 -39.94 -19.11 25.43
CA GLN A 176 -40.19 -18.50 24.12
C GLN A 176 -40.09 -19.60 23.06
N GLY A 177 -40.97 -19.55 22.07
CA GLY A 177 -41.04 -20.56 21.00
C GLY A 177 -42.40 -21.26 20.95
N GLU A 178 -42.44 -22.43 20.33
CA GLU A 178 -43.63 -23.26 20.23
C GLU A 178 -43.72 -24.19 21.44
N ILE A 179 -44.92 -24.41 22.01
CA ILE A 179 -45.10 -25.35 23.11
C ILE A 179 -45.29 -26.76 22.54
N ASP A 180 -44.46 -27.71 22.98
CA ASP A 180 -44.71 -29.13 22.73
C ASP A 180 -45.84 -29.59 23.67
N VAL A 181 -47.07 -29.52 23.18
CA VAL A 181 -48.28 -29.83 23.97
C VAL A 181 -48.27 -31.29 24.42
N GLU A 182 -47.81 -32.21 23.57
CA GLU A 182 -47.77 -33.63 23.90
C GLU A 182 -46.80 -33.87 25.07
N GLN A 183 -45.57 -33.37 24.95
CA GLN A 183 -44.57 -33.59 25.98
C GLN A 183 -44.88 -32.81 27.26
N THR A 184 -45.51 -31.64 27.16
CA THR A 184 -46.01 -30.87 28.31
C THR A 184 -47.05 -31.65 29.11
N LEU A 185 -48.02 -32.28 28.44
CA LEU A 185 -49.03 -33.09 29.11
C LEU A 185 -48.43 -34.34 29.76
N LEU A 186 -47.44 -34.97 29.12
CA LEU A 186 -46.69 -36.09 29.69
C LEU A 186 -45.87 -35.68 30.91
N ASN A 187 -45.22 -34.51 30.88
CA ASN A 187 -44.48 -33.95 32.00
C ASN A 187 -45.42 -33.66 33.19
N HIS A 188 -46.58 -33.07 32.92
CA HIS A 188 -47.59 -32.80 33.93
C HIS A 188 -48.11 -34.08 34.59
N ALA A 189 -48.34 -35.13 33.80
CA ALA A 189 -48.71 -36.46 34.31
C ALA A 189 -47.61 -37.09 35.19
N ARG A 190 -46.34 -36.72 34.98
CA ARG A 190 -45.18 -37.16 35.78
C ARG A 190 -44.85 -36.23 36.95
N GLY A 191 -45.63 -35.17 37.18
CA GLY A 191 -45.47 -34.23 38.29
C GLY A 191 -44.59 -33.01 38.00
N THR A 192 -44.11 -32.83 36.77
CA THR A 192 -43.38 -31.64 36.34
C THR A 192 -44.37 -30.65 35.71
N LEU A 193 -44.62 -29.52 36.39
CA LEU A 193 -45.62 -28.54 35.97
C LEU A 193 -45.14 -27.57 34.89
N GLU A 194 -43.84 -27.60 34.58
CA GLU A 194 -43.20 -26.73 33.59
C GLU A 194 -43.58 -27.17 32.16
N PRO A 195 -44.16 -26.28 31.33
CA PRO A 195 -44.34 -26.53 29.91
C PRO A 195 -43.01 -26.83 29.21
N GLN A 196 -43.05 -27.74 28.23
CA GLN A 196 -41.91 -27.95 27.35
C GLN A 196 -42.02 -27.04 26.13
N TRP A 197 -40.99 -26.21 25.95
CA TRP A 197 -40.84 -25.28 24.85
C TRP A 197 -39.87 -25.84 23.81
N ILE A 198 -40.26 -25.77 22.55
CA ILE A 198 -39.42 -25.98 21.37
C ILE A 198 -38.99 -24.60 20.88
N ARG A 199 -37.69 -24.31 20.97
CA ARG A 199 -37.13 -23.06 20.48
C ARG A 199 -35.99 -23.33 19.51
N ASN A 200 -35.93 -22.51 18.46
CA ASN A 200 -34.82 -22.51 17.53
C ASN A 200 -33.77 -21.56 18.08
N GLU A 201 -32.64 -22.11 18.51
CA GLU A 201 -31.47 -21.31 18.87
C GLU A 201 -30.53 -21.18 17.69
N THR A 202 -29.92 -20.01 17.57
CA THR A 202 -28.87 -19.76 16.60
C THR A 202 -27.54 -20.16 17.21
N GLU A 203 -26.87 -21.12 16.60
CA GLU A 203 -25.52 -21.55 16.96
C GLU A 203 -24.54 -21.12 15.88
N HIS A 204 -23.40 -20.56 16.30
CA HIS A 204 -22.36 -20.11 15.37
C HIS A 204 -21.21 -21.11 15.23
N ASP A 205 -21.14 -22.15 16.07
CA ASP A 205 -20.05 -23.12 16.11
C ASP A 205 -20.14 -24.21 15.02
N ASN A 206 -20.22 -23.79 13.77
CA ASN A 206 -20.18 -24.67 12.60
C ASN A 206 -18.74 -24.83 12.08
N ALA A 207 -18.51 -25.88 11.29
CA ALA A 207 -17.17 -26.22 10.78
C ALA A 207 -16.49 -25.08 10.00
N ALA A 208 -17.24 -24.17 9.36
CA ALA A 208 -16.68 -23.04 8.65
C ALA A 208 -16.16 -21.96 9.62
N ASN A 209 -16.95 -21.58 10.61
CA ASN A 209 -16.54 -20.60 11.63
C ASN A 209 -15.44 -21.17 12.53
N SER A 210 -15.50 -22.46 12.90
CA SER A 210 -14.46 -23.12 13.69
C SER A 210 -13.13 -23.24 12.94
N LEU A 211 -13.15 -23.45 11.62
CA LEU A 211 -11.93 -23.40 10.78
C LEU A 211 -11.30 -22.00 10.76
N ILE A 212 -12.12 -20.96 10.65
CA ILE A 212 -11.65 -19.56 10.73
C ILE A 212 -11.05 -19.29 12.11
N HIS A 213 -11.73 -19.71 13.19
CA HIS A 213 -11.23 -19.59 14.55
C HIS A 213 -9.88 -20.33 14.74
N TYR A 214 -9.75 -21.55 14.19
CA TYR A 214 -8.49 -22.30 14.20
C TYR A 214 -7.34 -21.54 13.54
N ALA A 215 -7.60 -20.94 12.38
CA ALA A 215 -6.60 -20.16 11.65
C ALA A 215 -6.16 -18.94 12.45
N GLY A 216 -7.11 -18.17 13.02
CA GLY A 216 -6.79 -17.04 13.90
C GLY A 216 -5.97 -17.45 15.13
N GLN A 217 -6.34 -18.53 15.81
CA GLN A 217 -5.57 -19.07 16.95
C GLN A 217 -4.16 -19.52 16.56
N THR A 218 -3.99 -20.05 15.35
CA THR A 218 -2.68 -20.45 14.81
C THR A 218 -1.83 -19.23 14.51
N LEU A 219 -2.40 -18.21 13.85
CA LEU A 219 -1.72 -16.94 13.57
C LEU A 219 -1.27 -16.25 14.87
N LEU A 220 -2.14 -16.13 15.87
CA LEU A 220 -1.78 -15.56 17.18
C LEU A 220 -0.62 -16.29 17.87
N ARG A 221 -0.52 -17.60 17.67
CA ARG A 221 0.59 -18.38 18.20
C ARG A 221 1.90 -18.03 17.50
N LEU A 222 1.88 -17.91 16.18
CA LEU A 222 3.06 -17.54 15.37
C LEU A 222 3.53 -16.13 15.72
N PHE A 223 2.60 -15.18 15.85
CA PHE A 223 2.93 -13.83 16.30
C PHE A 223 3.70 -13.81 17.63
N ARG A 224 3.28 -14.64 18.60
CA ARG A 224 3.94 -14.78 19.91
C ARG A 224 5.30 -15.48 19.85
N GLN A 225 5.49 -16.36 18.87
CA GLN A 225 6.76 -17.08 18.69
C GLN A 225 7.83 -16.17 18.10
N ASN A 226 7.44 -15.27 17.19
CA ASN A 226 8.36 -14.38 16.48
C ASN A 226 8.41 -12.95 17.05
N ALA A 227 7.74 -12.71 18.19
CA ALA A 227 7.67 -11.41 18.85
C ALA A 227 9.03 -10.86 19.36
N THR A 228 10.05 -11.71 19.49
CA THR A 228 11.39 -11.28 19.94
C THR A 228 12.31 -10.83 18.81
N GLU A 229 11.94 -11.08 17.55
CA GLU A 229 12.79 -10.82 16.38
C GLU A 229 12.30 -9.61 15.56
N ASN A 230 11.01 -9.23 15.69
CA ASN A 230 10.40 -8.14 14.91
C ASN A 230 10.03 -6.93 15.79
N GLU A 231 10.71 -5.79 15.63
CA GLU A 231 10.45 -4.52 16.35
C GLU A 231 9.42 -3.59 15.67
N HIS A 232 8.80 -4.00 14.55
CA HIS A 232 7.96 -3.11 13.74
C HIS A 232 6.60 -2.78 14.41
N PRO A 233 6.23 -1.50 14.62
CA PRO A 233 4.99 -1.11 15.32
C PRO A 233 3.68 -1.65 14.72
N ALA A 234 3.63 -1.86 13.40
CA ALA A 234 2.44 -2.40 12.74
C ALA A 234 2.17 -3.88 13.10
N TYR A 235 3.21 -4.61 13.52
CA TYR A 235 3.12 -6.00 13.94
C TYR A 235 2.20 -6.16 15.15
N ASP A 236 2.39 -5.33 16.17
CA ASP A 236 1.56 -5.29 17.39
C ASP A 236 0.10 -4.93 17.07
N ARG A 237 -0.11 -4.04 16.10
CA ARG A 237 -1.46 -3.65 15.67
C ARG A 237 -2.17 -4.81 15.00
N ILE A 238 -1.54 -5.48 14.02
CA ILE A 238 -2.12 -6.63 13.33
C ILE A 238 -2.40 -7.76 14.33
N PHE A 239 -1.45 -8.05 15.22
CA PHE A 239 -1.66 -9.00 16.32
C PHE A 239 -2.90 -8.65 17.15
N SER A 240 -3.04 -7.39 17.54
CA SER A 240 -4.19 -6.90 18.31
C SER A 240 -5.51 -6.98 17.53
N GLU A 241 -5.50 -6.77 16.22
CA GLU A 241 -6.67 -6.96 15.36
C GLU A 241 -7.06 -8.43 15.25
N VAL A 242 -6.11 -9.33 14.97
CA VAL A 242 -6.36 -10.78 14.93
C VAL A 242 -6.90 -11.26 16.28
N HIS A 243 -6.32 -10.78 17.39
CA HIS A 243 -6.74 -11.18 18.72
C HIS A 243 -8.19 -10.77 19.00
N ARG A 244 -8.57 -9.54 18.67
CA ARG A 244 -9.94 -9.04 18.80
C ARG A 244 -10.94 -9.84 17.96
N GLU A 245 -10.57 -10.25 16.76
CA GLU A 245 -11.45 -11.05 15.90
C GLU A 245 -11.60 -12.49 16.42
N VAL A 246 -10.55 -13.09 16.97
CA VAL A 246 -10.60 -14.40 17.63
C VAL A 246 -11.48 -14.35 18.88
N GLU A 247 -11.30 -13.36 19.76
CA GLU A 247 -12.15 -13.16 20.94
C GLU A 247 -13.63 -12.96 20.55
N ARG A 248 -13.89 -12.28 19.42
CA ARG A 248 -15.25 -12.11 18.92
C ARG A 248 -15.87 -13.46 18.53
N LEU A 249 -15.14 -14.31 17.81
CA LEU A 249 -15.60 -15.67 17.48
C LEU A 249 -15.91 -16.48 18.75
N GLU A 250 -15.04 -16.40 19.75
CA GLU A 250 -15.22 -17.06 21.05
C GLU A 250 -16.44 -16.52 21.81
N SER A 251 -16.69 -15.21 21.75
CA SER A 251 -17.88 -14.59 22.35
C SER A 251 -19.20 -15.04 21.71
N MET A 252 -19.15 -15.50 20.45
CA MET A 252 -20.29 -16.13 19.75
C MET A 252 -20.40 -17.63 20.04
N GLY A 253 -19.54 -18.19 20.88
CA GLY A 253 -19.51 -19.60 21.24
C GLY A 253 -18.77 -20.50 20.25
N VAL A 254 -18.00 -19.94 19.32
CA VAL A 254 -17.20 -20.71 18.36
C VAL A 254 -15.93 -21.23 19.04
N SER A 255 -15.62 -22.52 18.87
CA SER A 255 -14.36 -23.12 19.30
C SER A 255 -13.69 -23.91 18.19
N SER A 256 -12.37 -24.01 18.25
CA SER A 256 -11.57 -24.80 17.33
C SER A 256 -10.84 -25.91 18.07
N ASP A 257 -11.40 -27.11 18.04
CA ASP A 257 -10.80 -28.29 18.66
C ASP A 257 -10.07 -29.17 17.64
N LEU A 258 -9.01 -29.85 18.09
CA LEU A 258 -8.18 -30.73 17.25
C LEU A 258 -8.89 -32.02 16.83
N ASP A 259 -9.98 -32.40 17.50
CA ASP A 259 -10.81 -33.54 17.14
C ASP A 259 -11.65 -33.28 15.88
N ARG A 260 -11.85 -32.01 15.51
CA ARG A 260 -12.59 -31.58 14.30
C ARG A 260 -11.72 -31.43 13.05
N MET A 261 -10.43 -31.77 13.11
CA MET A 261 -9.49 -31.58 12.00
C MET A 261 -9.90 -32.32 10.72
N ASP A 262 -10.47 -33.51 10.83
CA ASP A 262 -10.99 -34.25 9.68
C ASP A 262 -12.20 -33.56 9.04
N ALA A 263 -13.02 -32.88 9.84
CA ALA A 263 -14.13 -32.07 9.34
C ALA A 263 -13.60 -30.85 8.60
N TYR A 264 -12.58 -30.17 9.15
CA TYR A 264 -11.94 -29.04 8.50
C TYR A 264 -11.31 -29.43 7.16
N ARG A 265 -10.61 -30.58 7.09
CA ARG A 265 -9.97 -31.07 5.85
C ARG A 265 -10.97 -31.33 4.74
N LYS A 266 -12.07 -32.01 5.05
CA LYS A 266 -13.10 -32.40 4.05
C LYS A 266 -13.98 -31.24 3.61
N LEU A 267 -14.10 -30.19 4.43
CA LEU A 267 -14.90 -29.03 4.11
C LEU A 267 -14.35 -28.33 2.86
N THR A 268 -15.21 -28.02 1.90
CA THR A 268 -14.90 -27.27 0.68
C THR A 268 -15.82 -26.06 0.58
N LEU A 269 -15.43 -25.06 -0.23
CA LEU A 269 -16.29 -23.89 -0.46
C LEU A 269 -17.66 -24.28 -1.04
N ASN A 270 -17.72 -25.39 -1.78
CA ASN A 270 -18.97 -25.90 -2.38
C ASN A 270 -19.94 -26.49 -1.35
N ASP A 271 -19.46 -26.84 -0.15
CA ASP A 271 -20.30 -27.28 0.95
C ASP A 271 -21.04 -26.10 1.59
N LEU A 272 -20.59 -24.86 1.34
CA LEU A 272 -21.27 -23.66 1.80
C LEU A 272 -22.42 -23.28 0.85
N PRO A 273 -23.56 -22.77 1.37
CA PRO A 273 -24.63 -22.25 0.53
C PRO A 273 -24.12 -21.16 -0.43
N ARG A 274 -24.64 -21.11 -1.66
CA ARG A 274 -24.21 -20.12 -2.68
C ARG A 274 -24.30 -18.67 -2.19
N GLN A 275 -25.26 -18.36 -1.32
CA GLN A 275 -25.43 -17.03 -0.72
C GLN A 275 -24.30 -16.65 0.24
N ARG A 276 -23.45 -17.61 0.63
CA ARG A 276 -22.33 -17.44 1.56
C ARG A 276 -20.97 -17.39 0.85
N ARG A 277 -20.94 -17.18 -0.47
CA ARG A 277 -19.68 -17.07 -1.23
C ARG A 277 -18.75 -15.95 -0.75
N TYR A 278 -19.27 -14.96 -0.01
CA TYR A 278 -18.46 -13.94 0.66
C TYR A 278 -17.53 -14.50 1.76
N TYR A 279 -17.66 -15.78 2.12
CA TYR A 279 -16.69 -16.50 2.97
C TYR A 279 -15.41 -16.91 2.24
N ARG A 280 -15.38 -16.87 0.90
CA ARG A 280 -14.29 -17.44 0.08
C ARG A 280 -12.91 -17.06 0.59
N LYS A 281 -12.63 -15.75 0.69
CA LYS A 281 -11.33 -15.25 1.13
C LYS A 281 -10.91 -15.79 2.50
N ALA A 282 -11.75 -15.62 3.52
CA ALA A 282 -11.46 -16.12 4.86
C ALA A 282 -11.29 -17.64 4.88
N PHE A 283 -12.07 -18.37 4.08
CA PHE A 283 -12.00 -19.82 3.96
C PHE A 283 -10.67 -20.28 3.36
N ASP A 284 -10.26 -19.69 2.25
CA ASP A 284 -9.04 -20.06 1.52
C ASP A 284 -7.79 -19.76 2.37
N VAL A 285 -7.74 -18.60 3.03
CA VAL A 285 -6.68 -18.26 3.98
C VAL A 285 -6.65 -19.25 5.15
N SER A 286 -7.82 -19.58 5.71
CA SER A 286 -7.89 -20.53 6.83
C SER A 286 -7.45 -21.94 6.41
N LYS A 287 -7.73 -22.34 5.17
CA LYS A 287 -7.27 -23.60 4.59
C LYS A 287 -5.76 -23.65 4.42
N ALA A 288 -5.15 -22.55 3.99
CA ALA A 288 -3.70 -22.44 3.89
C ALA A 288 -3.00 -22.51 5.25
N VAL A 289 -3.51 -21.78 6.25
CA VAL A 289 -3.01 -21.85 7.62
C VAL A 289 -3.15 -23.27 8.17
N LEU A 290 -4.28 -23.93 7.89
CA LEU A 290 -4.52 -25.32 8.27
C LEU A 290 -3.52 -26.30 7.63
N SER A 291 -3.34 -26.25 6.31
CA SER A 291 -2.42 -27.16 5.59
C SER A 291 -0.99 -27.02 6.09
N SER A 292 -0.57 -25.80 6.35
CA SER A 292 0.77 -25.51 6.87
C SER A 292 0.98 -26.01 8.30
N SER A 293 0.02 -25.75 9.19
CA SER A 293 0.10 -26.17 10.60
C SER A 293 0.13 -27.69 10.80
N LEU A 294 -0.45 -28.45 9.86
CA LEU A 294 -0.53 -29.90 9.90
C LEU A 294 0.75 -30.59 9.42
N GLY A 295 1.52 -29.96 8.52
CA GLY A 295 2.80 -30.49 8.06
C GLY A 295 3.82 -30.63 9.20
N GLN A 296 3.80 -29.68 10.14
CA GLN A 296 4.70 -29.63 11.29
C GLN A 296 4.44 -30.68 12.38
N GLN A 297 3.20 -31.18 12.54
CA GLN A 297 2.91 -32.17 13.60
C GLN A 297 3.62 -33.53 13.38
N LEU A 298 4.18 -33.75 12.20
CA LEU A 298 4.89 -34.97 11.83
C LEU A 298 6.42 -34.92 12.08
N ARG A 299 7.00 -33.77 12.47
CA ARG A 299 8.44 -33.60 12.69
C ARG A 299 8.72 -32.85 14.00
N ASP A 300 9.63 -33.36 14.83
CA ASP A 300 10.15 -32.66 16.02
C ASP A 300 11.13 -31.56 15.56
N GLY A 301 10.68 -30.30 15.55
CA GLY A 301 11.47 -29.10 15.19
C GLY A 301 10.71 -27.79 15.45
N PRO A 302 11.37 -26.61 15.36
CA PRO A 302 10.68 -25.32 15.39
C PRO A 302 9.64 -25.24 14.27
N ARG A 303 8.53 -24.55 14.55
CA ARG A 303 7.32 -24.60 13.73
C ARG A 303 7.31 -23.49 12.68
N GLU A 304 7.86 -23.73 11.49
CA GLU A 304 7.83 -22.80 10.34
C GLU A 304 6.67 -23.08 9.37
N LEU A 305 5.90 -22.05 8.99
CA LEU A 305 4.79 -22.18 8.04
C LEU A 305 5.34 -22.49 6.63
N VAL A 306 5.20 -23.73 6.17
CA VAL A 306 5.50 -24.10 4.78
C VAL A 306 4.26 -23.81 3.94
N VAL A 307 4.21 -22.62 3.34
CA VAL A 307 3.15 -22.20 2.42
C VAL A 307 3.84 -21.53 1.26
N ASP A 308 3.62 -22.02 0.04
CA ASP A 308 4.06 -21.24 -1.12
C ASP A 308 3.32 -19.91 -1.06
N TYR A 309 4.03 -18.82 -1.23
CA TYR A 309 3.49 -17.49 -1.06
C TYR A 309 3.99 -16.62 -2.18
N VAL A 310 3.07 -15.89 -2.81
CA VAL A 310 3.38 -15.07 -3.97
C VAL A 310 2.74 -13.69 -3.87
N LEU A 311 3.46 -12.69 -4.37
CA LEU A 311 3.10 -11.29 -4.41
C LEU A 311 3.22 -10.76 -5.83
N ASN A 312 2.14 -10.18 -6.36
CA ASN A 312 2.23 -9.43 -7.62
C ASN A 312 2.78 -8.02 -7.32
N MET A 313 4.01 -7.77 -7.75
CA MET A 313 4.70 -6.52 -7.44
C MET A 313 4.16 -5.32 -8.22
N GLU A 314 3.72 -5.52 -9.47
CA GLU A 314 3.09 -4.44 -10.25
C GLU A 314 1.84 -3.91 -9.54
N SER A 315 0.97 -4.79 -9.07
CA SER A 315 -0.29 -4.45 -8.39
C SER A 315 -0.05 -3.88 -6.99
N LEU A 316 0.95 -4.39 -6.26
CA LEU A 316 1.32 -3.85 -4.95
C LEU A 316 1.88 -2.44 -5.10
N PHE A 317 2.79 -2.24 -6.05
CA PHE A 317 3.42 -0.95 -6.29
C PHE A 317 2.39 0.09 -6.77
N GLU A 318 1.49 -0.26 -7.71
CA GLU A 318 0.36 0.61 -8.11
C GLU A 318 -0.46 1.06 -6.89
N GLN A 319 -0.84 0.12 -6.02
CA GLN A 319 -1.63 0.44 -4.83
C GLN A 319 -0.87 1.33 -3.85
N TYR A 320 0.42 1.04 -3.66
CA TYR A 320 1.28 1.82 -2.80
C TYR A 320 1.51 3.24 -3.36
N SER A 321 1.70 3.38 -4.67
CA SER A 321 1.77 4.67 -5.35
C SER A 321 0.53 5.52 -5.07
N GLN A 322 -0.67 4.94 -5.14
CA GLN A 322 -1.91 5.66 -4.79
C GLN A 322 -1.89 6.15 -3.33
N VAL A 323 -1.45 5.30 -2.39
CA VAL A 323 -1.31 5.64 -0.97
C VAL A 323 -0.36 6.83 -0.78
N VAL A 324 0.79 6.79 -1.45
CA VAL A 324 1.78 7.87 -1.41
C VAL A 324 1.21 9.15 -2.00
N ILE A 325 0.57 9.11 -3.17
CA ILE A 325 -0.06 10.29 -3.79
C ILE A 325 -1.09 10.91 -2.83
N GLU A 326 -1.96 10.11 -2.22
CA GLU A 326 -2.96 10.59 -1.25
C GLU A 326 -2.32 11.23 -0.02
N ARG A 327 -1.27 10.61 0.52
CA ARG A 327 -0.54 11.11 1.69
C ARG A 327 0.17 12.43 1.38
N GLU A 328 0.92 12.47 0.29
CA GLU A 328 1.69 13.65 -0.10
C GLU A 328 0.78 14.80 -0.52
N LEU A 329 -0.32 14.54 -1.23
CA LEU A 329 -1.32 15.57 -1.51
C LEU A 329 -1.94 16.11 -0.21
N SER A 330 -2.26 15.24 0.76
CA SER A 330 -2.77 15.69 2.06
C SER A 330 -1.75 16.54 2.82
N HIS A 331 -0.45 16.23 2.68
CA HIS A 331 0.63 17.04 3.22
C HIS A 331 0.70 18.40 2.52
N ILE A 332 0.61 18.45 1.19
CA ILE A 332 0.59 19.72 0.43
C ILE A 332 -0.61 20.59 0.85
N LYS A 333 -1.81 20.00 0.94
CA LYS A 333 -3.01 20.70 1.42
C LYS A 333 -2.87 21.22 2.85
N SER A 334 -2.02 20.61 3.69
CA SER A 334 -1.87 21.05 5.08
C SER A 334 -1.21 22.42 5.23
N TYR A 335 -0.43 22.85 4.23
CA TYR A 335 0.16 24.18 4.14
C TYR A 335 -0.51 25.05 3.07
N ASP A 336 -1.61 24.61 2.47
CA ASP A 336 -2.45 25.52 1.68
C ASP A 336 -3.30 26.37 2.64
N HIS A 337 -2.84 27.59 2.90
CA HIS A 337 -3.53 28.49 3.80
C HIS A 337 -4.68 29.26 3.12
N LEU A 338 -4.87 29.13 1.81
CA LEU A 338 -5.91 29.83 1.05
C LEU A 338 -7.09 28.93 0.68
N ASP A 339 -7.03 27.64 1.05
CA ASP A 339 -8.03 26.62 0.75
C ASP A 339 -8.31 26.46 -0.76
N GLU A 340 -7.34 26.80 -1.62
CA GLU A 340 -7.48 26.70 -3.10
C GLU A 340 -7.42 25.24 -3.57
N LEU A 341 -6.78 24.36 -2.81
CA LEU A 341 -6.62 22.93 -3.13
C LEU A 341 -7.75 22.05 -2.59
N ASP A 342 -8.79 22.59 -1.95
CA ASP A 342 -9.84 21.81 -1.29
C ASP A 342 -10.51 20.79 -2.23
N ASP A 343 -10.80 21.21 -3.47
CA ASP A 343 -11.46 20.40 -4.50
C ASP A 343 -10.50 19.47 -5.27
N VAL A 344 -9.19 19.56 -5.04
CA VAL A 344 -8.19 18.70 -5.69
C VAL A 344 -8.20 17.32 -5.05
N THR A 345 -8.38 16.27 -5.84
CA THR A 345 -8.43 14.89 -5.35
C THR A 345 -7.59 13.95 -6.19
N PRO A 346 -6.95 12.94 -5.56
CA PRO A 346 -6.28 11.88 -6.28
C PRO A 346 -7.30 10.78 -6.61
N VAL A 347 -7.42 10.43 -7.88
CA VAL A 347 -8.39 9.45 -8.36
C VAL A 347 -7.67 8.19 -8.83
N ARG A 348 -8.00 7.08 -8.18
CA ARG A 348 -7.51 5.76 -8.55
C ARG A 348 -8.29 5.18 -9.72
N SER A 349 -7.58 4.72 -10.74
CA SER A 349 -8.12 3.99 -11.89
C SER A 349 -9.35 4.63 -12.56
N PRO A 350 -9.34 5.94 -12.88
CA PRO A 350 -10.50 6.62 -13.46
C PRO A 350 -10.91 5.96 -14.79
N SER A 351 -12.20 5.71 -14.97
CA SER A 351 -12.71 5.10 -16.20
C SER A 351 -12.94 6.15 -17.26
N VAL A 352 -12.17 6.08 -18.34
CA VAL A 352 -12.24 7.00 -19.48
C VAL A 352 -12.93 6.28 -20.63
N ASN A 353 -14.15 6.70 -20.94
CA ASN A 353 -14.97 6.10 -21.99
C ASN A 353 -14.95 6.99 -23.25
N PRO A 354 -14.16 6.66 -24.29
CA PRO A 354 -14.05 7.49 -25.49
C PRO A 354 -15.33 7.53 -26.33
N PHE A 355 -16.29 6.61 -26.12
CA PHE A 355 -17.50 6.48 -26.93
C PHE A 355 -18.76 6.45 -26.04
N GLU A 356 -19.73 7.30 -26.38
CA GLU A 356 -21.03 7.30 -25.71
C GLU A 356 -21.77 5.97 -25.95
N GLY A 357 -22.20 5.31 -24.86
CA GLY A 357 -23.02 4.09 -24.92
C GLY A 357 -22.26 2.79 -25.15
N GLU A 358 -20.93 2.82 -25.33
CA GLU A 358 -20.08 1.63 -25.51
C GLU A 358 -19.17 1.38 -24.30
N GLY A 359 -19.75 1.03 -23.16
CA GLY A 359 -19.00 0.79 -21.91
C GLY A 359 -18.03 -0.41 -21.92
N SER A 360 -17.90 -1.13 -23.03
CA SER A 360 -16.88 -2.18 -23.22
C SER A 360 -15.55 -1.65 -23.73
N VAL A 361 -15.51 -0.41 -24.24
CA VAL A 361 -14.28 0.23 -24.73
C VAL A 361 -13.97 1.38 -23.79
N TYR A 362 -13.02 1.14 -22.89
CA TYR A 362 -12.59 2.13 -21.91
C TYR A 362 -11.08 2.09 -21.71
N HIS A 363 -10.54 3.20 -21.25
CA HIS A 363 -9.17 3.36 -20.79
C HIS A 363 -9.19 3.58 -19.27
N GLN A 364 -8.16 3.11 -18.58
CA GLN A 364 -7.98 3.28 -17.15
C GLN A 364 -6.50 3.57 -16.89
N PRO A 365 -6.08 4.84 -16.77
CA PRO A 365 -4.77 5.14 -16.18
C PRO A 365 -4.76 4.66 -14.74
N ASP A 366 -3.58 4.37 -14.19
CA ASP A 366 -3.48 3.90 -12.81
C ASP A 366 -3.91 5.00 -11.82
N HIS A 367 -3.45 6.24 -12.06
CA HIS A 367 -3.68 7.39 -11.21
C HIS A 367 -3.97 8.66 -12.02
N ALA A 368 -4.79 9.54 -11.46
CA ALA A 368 -4.98 10.90 -11.94
C ALA A 368 -5.09 11.88 -10.77
N LEU A 369 -4.59 13.09 -10.96
CA LEU A 369 -4.86 14.23 -10.07
C LEU A 369 -5.94 15.08 -10.73
N GLN A 370 -7.05 15.33 -10.02
CA GLN A 370 -8.22 16.00 -10.59
C GLN A 370 -8.70 17.15 -9.70
N GLU A 371 -9.14 18.23 -10.33
CA GLU A 371 -9.89 19.32 -9.70
C GLU A 371 -11.29 19.34 -10.31
N GLY A 372 -12.29 18.86 -9.54
CA GLY A 372 -13.63 18.65 -10.09
C GLY A 372 -13.64 17.69 -11.29
N ASP A 373 -13.97 18.21 -12.48
CA ASP A 373 -13.98 17.44 -13.74
C ASP A 373 -12.68 17.59 -14.56
N GLU A 374 -11.77 18.48 -14.15
CA GLU A 374 -10.51 18.77 -14.83
C GLU A 374 -9.40 17.82 -14.35
N THR A 375 -8.55 17.37 -15.26
CA THR A 375 -7.42 16.49 -14.92
C THR A 375 -6.12 17.26 -14.99
N LEU A 376 -5.54 17.53 -13.82
CA LEU A 376 -4.29 18.28 -13.68
C LEU A 376 -3.08 17.44 -14.12
N ALA A 377 -3.06 16.15 -13.75
CA ALA A 377 -1.97 15.25 -14.12
C ALA A 377 -2.43 13.80 -14.26
N VAL A 378 -1.76 13.05 -15.14
CA VAL A 378 -1.94 11.61 -15.30
C VAL A 378 -0.65 10.89 -14.92
N LEU A 379 -0.77 9.91 -14.01
CA LEU A 379 0.37 9.10 -13.55
C LEU A 379 0.09 7.61 -13.77
N ASP A 380 1.13 6.88 -14.18
CA ASP A 380 1.06 5.46 -14.50
C ASP A 380 2.20 4.72 -13.79
N SER A 381 1.89 3.70 -13.01
CA SER A 381 2.86 2.99 -12.18
C SER A 381 3.54 1.88 -12.97
N LYS A 382 4.87 1.81 -12.89
CA LYS A 382 5.68 0.85 -13.64
C LYS A 382 6.77 0.28 -12.75
N TYR A 383 6.57 -0.97 -12.35
CA TYR A 383 7.52 -1.73 -11.54
C TYR A 383 8.60 -2.36 -12.45
N TYR A 384 9.46 -1.50 -12.99
CA TYR A 384 10.49 -1.83 -13.98
C TYR A 384 11.90 -1.82 -13.39
N ASP A 385 12.81 -2.57 -14.01
CA ASP A 385 14.25 -2.56 -13.71
C ASP A 385 14.90 -1.23 -14.09
N GLU A 386 16.09 -0.97 -13.52
CA GLU A 386 16.94 0.20 -13.80
C GLU A 386 17.21 0.39 -15.32
N ASP A 387 17.23 -0.70 -16.09
CA ASP A 387 17.54 -0.68 -17.53
C ASP A 387 16.28 -0.59 -18.43
N HIS A 388 15.07 -0.68 -17.88
CA HIS A 388 13.84 -0.75 -18.67
C HIS A 388 13.04 0.55 -18.65
N ASP A 389 13.37 1.47 -19.56
CA ASP A 389 12.73 2.78 -19.69
C ASP A 389 11.30 2.67 -20.30
N PRO A 390 10.23 3.02 -19.55
CA PRO A 390 8.84 2.94 -20.01
C PRO A 390 8.54 3.85 -21.19
N VAL A 391 9.35 4.89 -21.41
CA VAL A 391 9.21 5.80 -22.55
C VAL A 391 9.72 5.17 -23.83
N VAL A 392 10.68 4.25 -23.77
CA VAL A 392 11.16 3.54 -24.98
C VAL A 392 10.22 2.38 -25.30
N ASP A 393 9.61 1.77 -24.30
CA ASP A 393 8.57 0.74 -24.43
C ASP A 393 7.37 1.27 -25.23
N SER A 394 7.13 0.64 -26.39
CA SER A 394 6.05 1.07 -27.29
C SER A 394 4.66 0.97 -26.68
N SER A 395 4.41 0.00 -25.80
CA SER A 395 3.09 -0.26 -25.23
C SER A 395 2.78 0.69 -24.08
N SER A 396 3.77 0.94 -23.21
CA SER A 396 3.61 1.81 -22.03
C SER A 396 3.49 3.27 -22.47
N ARG A 397 4.41 3.74 -23.33
CA ARG A 397 4.36 5.08 -23.93
C ARG A 397 3.04 5.35 -24.67
N SER A 398 2.59 4.41 -25.49
CA SER A 398 1.36 4.63 -26.29
C SER A 398 0.11 4.68 -25.41
N ARG A 399 0.07 3.91 -24.32
CA ARG A 399 -1.02 3.96 -23.33
C ARG A 399 -1.05 5.32 -22.63
N LEU A 400 0.08 5.77 -22.07
CA LEU A 400 0.15 7.06 -21.37
C LEU A 400 -0.23 8.24 -22.28
N PHE A 401 0.26 8.25 -23.53
CA PHE A 401 -0.15 9.30 -24.50
C PHE A 401 -1.63 9.23 -24.89
N SER A 402 -2.23 8.04 -24.89
CA SER A 402 -3.67 7.91 -25.11
C SER A 402 -4.45 8.48 -23.93
N TYR A 403 -3.98 8.26 -22.70
CA TYR A 403 -4.58 8.84 -21.50
C TYR A 403 -4.48 10.36 -21.52
N ALA A 404 -3.30 10.90 -21.78
CA ALA A 404 -3.05 12.33 -21.93
C ALA A 404 -4.03 12.99 -22.91
N TYR A 405 -4.21 12.36 -24.09
CA TYR A 405 -5.11 12.87 -25.12
C TYR A 405 -6.59 12.82 -24.71
N LEU A 406 -7.01 11.75 -24.02
CA LEU A 406 -8.41 11.58 -23.64
C LEU A 406 -8.80 12.38 -22.41
N LEU A 407 -7.84 12.71 -21.55
CA LEU A 407 -8.03 13.47 -20.31
C LEU A 407 -7.60 14.95 -20.43
N ASP A 408 -7.14 15.36 -21.62
CA ASP A 408 -6.65 16.72 -21.91
C ASP A 408 -5.59 17.23 -20.92
N SER A 409 -4.67 16.34 -20.50
CA SER A 409 -3.60 16.66 -19.55
C SER A 409 -2.25 16.78 -20.27
N ASP A 410 -1.49 17.81 -19.90
CA ASP A 410 -0.13 18.08 -20.37
C ASP A 410 0.95 17.70 -19.33
N ARG A 411 0.57 17.33 -18.10
CA ARG A 411 1.45 16.78 -17.06
C ARG A 411 1.35 15.26 -16.98
N LEU A 412 2.42 14.59 -17.36
CA LEU A 412 2.50 13.13 -17.42
C LEU A 412 3.61 12.61 -16.53
N ALA A 413 3.36 11.52 -15.81
CA ALA A 413 4.38 10.87 -15.01
C ALA A 413 4.35 9.34 -15.14
N PHE A 414 5.54 8.74 -15.15
CA PHE A 414 5.72 7.34 -14.81
C PHE A 414 6.26 7.25 -13.37
N LEU A 415 5.55 6.53 -12.52
CA LEU A 415 5.99 6.22 -11.17
C LEU A 415 6.81 4.93 -11.23
N CYS A 416 8.08 5.00 -10.85
CA CYS A 416 9.03 3.90 -10.96
C CYS A 416 9.86 3.78 -9.69
N PRO A 417 10.21 2.56 -9.23
CA PRO A 417 11.01 2.39 -8.02
C PRO A 417 12.51 2.55 -8.26
N LEU A 418 13.02 2.14 -9.43
CA LEU A 418 14.47 1.94 -9.64
C LEU A 418 15.05 2.76 -10.78
N LEU A 419 14.24 3.51 -11.53
CA LEU A 419 14.75 4.25 -12.68
C LEU A 419 15.38 5.57 -12.25
N GLU A 420 16.39 6.03 -12.98
CA GLU A 420 16.89 7.40 -12.79
C GLU A 420 15.80 8.44 -13.13
N PRO A 421 15.59 9.46 -12.28
CA PRO A 421 14.66 10.55 -12.55
C PRO A 421 14.99 11.26 -13.86
N LYS A 422 13.99 11.42 -14.73
CA LYS A 422 14.17 12.01 -16.06
C LYS A 422 12.98 12.87 -16.43
N ARG A 423 13.26 14.08 -16.93
CA ARG A 423 12.26 15.01 -17.47
C ARG A 423 12.39 15.12 -18.98
N ARG A 424 11.26 15.02 -19.69
CA ARG A 424 11.18 15.05 -21.15
C ARG A 424 10.03 15.93 -21.60
N ARG A 425 10.26 16.71 -22.67
CA ARG A 425 9.21 17.49 -23.32
C ARG A 425 8.74 16.80 -24.59
N VAL A 426 7.43 16.57 -24.70
CA VAL A 426 6.79 16.02 -25.89
C VAL A 426 6.74 17.11 -26.96
N VAL A 427 7.49 16.92 -28.05
CA VAL A 427 7.70 17.96 -29.08
C VAL A 427 6.40 18.41 -29.74
N GLN A 428 5.44 17.51 -29.93
CA GLN A 428 4.21 17.76 -30.69
C GLN A 428 3.15 18.53 -29.89
N THR A 429 3.00 18.22 -28.60
CA THR A 429 1.96 18.80 -27.74
C THR A 429 2.52 19.86 -26.79
N GLY A 430 3.82 19.87 -26.56
CA GLY A 430 4.45 20.70 -25.53
C GLY A 430 4.38 20.10 -24.12
N ALA A 431 3.58 19.03 -23.94
CA ALA A 431 3.39 18.31 -22.69
C ALA A 431 4.72 17.85 -22.08
N GLU A 432 4.71 17.72 -20.77
CA GLU A 432 5.85 17.29 -19.99
C GLU A 432 5.65 15.87 -19.46
N LEU A 433 6.67 15.05 -19.63
CA LEU A 433 6.72 13.70 -19.10
C LEU A 433 7.88 13.58 -18.11
N GLN A 434 7.59 13.17 -16.89
CA GLN A 434 8.58 12.89 -15.85
C GLN A 434 8.63 11.39 -15.51
N ILE A 435 9.82 10.86 -15.25
CA ILE A 435 10.01 9.59 -14.57
C ILE A 435 10.29 9.94 -13.10
N LEU A 436 9.37 9.55 -12.22
CA LEU A 436 9.43 9.83 -10.79
C LEU A 436 9.94 8.58 -10.09
N SER A 437 11.07 8.73 -9.41
CA SER A 437 11.78 7.66 -8.74
C SER A 437 12.75 8.28 -7.72
N PRO A 438 13.16 7.55 -6.68
CA PRO A 438 14.21 8.01 -5.77
C PRO A 438 15.53 8.30 -6.50
N GLU A 439 16.30 9.27 -6.00
CA GLU A 439 17.70 9.42 -6.37
C GLU A 439 18.57 8.46 -5.54
N GLY A 440 19.16 7.45 -6.18
CA GLY A 440 20.02 6.47 -5.50
C GLY A 440 19.30 5.18 -5.13
N GLU A 441 19.58 4.63 -3.94
CA GLU A 441 18.93 3.40 -3.45
C GLU A 441 17.45 3.66 -3.12
N PHE A 442 16.59 2.71 -3.47
CA PHE A 442 15.17 2.82 -3.21
C PHE A 442 14.88 2.83 -1.70
N SER A 443 14.10 3.82 -1.26
CA SER A 443 13.47 3.83 0.05
C SER A 443 12.09 4.47 -0.05
N LEU A 444 11.20 4.14 0.88
CA LEU A 444 9.83 4.66 0.88
C LEU A 444 9.77 6.17 1.12
N ASP A 445 10.67 6.70 1.94
CA ASP A 445 10.76 8.14 2.20
C ASP A 445 11.24 8.90 0.96
N ALA A 446 12.31 8.41 0.31
CA ALA A 446 12.82 9.05 -0.90
C ALA A 446 11.81 8.98 -2.06
N TYR A 447 11.06 7.87 -2.17
CA TYR A 447 9.98 7.75 -3.14
C TYR A 447 8.84 8.73 -2.82
N GLY A 448 8.47 8.83 -1.54
CA GLY A 448 7.52 9.83 -1.05
C GLY A 448 7.92 11.26 -1.42
N SER A 449 9.16 11.64 -1.17
CA SER A 449 9.69 12.96 -1.54
C SER A 449 9.64 13.19 -3.05
N ALA A 450 10.02 12.22 -3.88
CA ALA A 450 9.95 12.36 -5.34
C ALA A 450 8.51 12.59 -5.84
N VAL A 451 7.53 11.92 -5.24
CA VAL A 451 6.11 12.14 -5.54
C VAL A 451 5.65 13.50 -5.01
N HIS A 452 6.05 13.89 -3.80
CA HIS A 452 5.75 15.19 -3.21
C HIS A 452 6.20 16.35 -4.10
N GLU A 453 7.47 16.33 -4.54
CA GLU A 453 8.02 17.37 -5.42
C GLU A 453 7.24 17.49 -6.72
N TYR A 454 6.89 16.36 -7.35
CA TYR A 454 6.12 16.38 -8.59
C TYR A 454 4.72 16.94 -8.37
N LEU A 455 4.00 16.50 -7.33
CA LEU A 455 2.67 17.01 -7.03
C LEU A 455 2.71 18.51 -6.73
N HIS A 456 3.70 18.95 -5.96
CA HIS A 456 3.91 20.37 -5.67
C HIS A 456 4.17 21.16 -6.95
N GLU A 457 5.07 20.69 -7.83
CA GLU A 457 5.35 21.33 -9.12
C GLU A 457 4.10 21.46 -9.99
N VAL A 458 3.25 20.42 -10.05
CA VAL A 458 1.99 20.46 -10.80
C VAL A 458 1.04 21.51 -10.22
N LEU A 459 0.90 21.56 -8.89
CA LEU A 459 -0.08 22.43 -8.22
C LEU A 459 0.34 23.90 -8.17
N VAL A 460 1.65 24.18 -8.11
CA VAL A 460 2.20 25.54 -8.14
C VAL A 460 1.90 26.27 -9.46
N GLU A 461 1.57 25.56 -10.54
CA GLU A 461 1.21 26.21 -11.81
C GLU A 461 -0.11 26.98 -11.73
N ASP A 462 -1.08 26.42 -10.99
CA ASP A 462 -2.39 27.03 -10.80
C ASP A 462 -2.49 27.81 -9.47
N VAL A 463 -1.73 27.38 -8.45
CA VAL A 463 -1.67 28.01 -7.12
C VAL A 463 -0.22 28.35 -6.73
N PRO A 464 0.37 29.42 -7.30
CA PRO A 464 1.80 29.71 -7.09
C PRO A 464 2.14 30.11 -5.65
N GLU A 465 1.16 30.50 -4.83
CA GLU A 465 1.37 30.83 -3.42
C GLU A 465 1.82 29.64 -2.57
N LEU A 466 1.62 28.40 -3.04
CA LEU A 466 2.11 27.20 -2.40
C LEU A 466 3.63 27.22 -2.20
N ASP A 467 4.41 27.81 -3.12
CA ASP A 467 5.88 27.95 -2.96
C ASP A 467 6.24 28.69 -1.67
N ALA A 468 5.51 29.77 -1.36
CA ALA A 468 5.75 30.57 -0.18
C ALA A 468 5.31 29.84 1.10
N PHE A 469 4.16 29.15 1.05
CA PHE A 469 3.63 28.44 2.20
C PHE A 469 4.42 27.18 2.53
N ARG A 470 4.85 26.43 1.52
CA ARG A 470 5.78 25.32 1.67
C ARG A 470 7.07 25.78 2.33
N ALA A 471 7.64 26.90 1.88
CA ALA A 471 8.86 27.44 2.46
C ALA A 471 8.69 27.79 3.95
N VAL A 472 7.53 28.33 4.34
CA VAL A 472 7.19 28.55 5.76
C VAL A 472 7.07 27.22 6.51
N ALA A 473 6.32 26.24 5.98
CA ALA A 473 6.10 24.95 6.64
C ALA A 473 7.39 24.13 6.85
N GLU A 474 8.35 24.23 5.93
CA GLU A 474 9.66 23.59 6.04
C GLU A 474 10.65 24.38 6.91
N ASN A 475 10.40 25.67 7.15
CA ASN A 475 11.28 26.57 7.89
C ASN A 475 10.51 27.37 8.94
N GLU A 476 10.69 28.69 8.98
CA GLU A 476 10.08 29.57 9.99
C GLU A 476 9.57 30.87 9.34
N LEU A 477 8.33 31.25 9.66
CA LEU A 477 7.79 32.55 9.23
C LEU A 477 8.53 33.70 9.92
N CYS A 478 9.15 34.59 9.13
CA CYS A 478 10.09 35.59 9.63
C CYS A 478 9.49 37.00 9.70
N LEU A 479 8.44 37.20 10.50
CA LEU A 479 7.80 38.51 10.63
C LEU A 479 7.26 38.78 12.04
N ASP A 480 7.86 39.76 12.74
CA ASP A 480 7.50 40.09 14.13
C ASP A 480 6.01 40.41 14.29
N GLY A 481 5.36 39.73 15.24
CA GLY A 481 3.95 39.90 15.58
C GLY A 481 2.95 39.24 14.61
N VAL A 482 3.40 38.27 13.82
CA VAL A 482 2.61 37.49 12.84
C VAL A 482 2.88 36.01 13.08
N ASP A 483 1.87 35.17 12.94
CA ASP A 483 2.02 33.72 13.01
C ASP A 483 1.49 33.02 11.74
N GLU A 484 1.66 31.71 11.63
CA GLU A 484 1.23 30.95 10.44
C GLU A 484 -0.28 31.07 10.15
N THR A 485 -1.12 31.32 11.16
CA THR A 485 -2.57 31.44 10.93
C THR A 485 -2.92 32.70 10.12
N ASP A 486 -2.05 33.71 10.17
CA ASP A 486 -2.20 34.92 9.39
C ASP A 486 -1.99 34.67 7.88
N LEU A 487 -1.36 33.57 7.46
CA LEU A 487 -1.12 33.24 6.04
C LEU A 487 -2.41 33.10 5.23
N SER A 488 -3.54 32.81 5.88
CA SER A 488 -4.88 32.88 5.28
C SER A 488 -5.25 34.26 4.73
N SER A 489 -4.55 35.30 5.20
CA SER A 489 -4.66 36.69 4.74
C SER A 489 -3.45 37.16 3.92
N ALA A 490 -2.60 36.25 3.43
CA ALA A 490 -1.34 36.59 2.74
C ALA A 490 -1.53 37.50 1.51
N LYS A 491 -2.68 37.40 0.82
CA LYS A 491 -3.06 38.25 -0.32
C LYS A 491 -3.70 39.58 0.09
N GLU A 492 -4.08 39.76 1.36
CA GLU A 492 -4.81 40.95 1.81
C GLU A 492 -3.91 42.20 1.85
N ARG A 493 -4.28 43.21 1.05
CA ARG A 493 -3.51 44.47 0.92
C ARG A 493 -3.44 45.32 2.18
N GLY A 494 -4.24 45.01 3.19
CA GLY A 494 -4.21 45.64 4.51
C GLY A 494 -3.86 44.65 5.63
N GLY A 495 -3.48 43.43 5.27
CA GLY A 495 -3.11 42.37 6.16
C GLY A 495 -1.66 42.49 6.65
N PRO A 496 -1.18 41.50 7.42
CA PRO A 496 0.10 41.54 8.12
C PRO A 496 1.32 41.54 7.18
N PHE A 497 1.18 40.97 5.97
CA PHE A 497 2.23 40.82 4.96
C PHE A 497 2.39 42.04 4.03
N THR A 498 1.77 43.17 4.38
CA THR A 498 1.93 44.42 3.61
C THR A 498 3.25 45.12 3.95
N PHE A 499 3.93 45.63 2.91
CA PHE A 499 5.19 46.39 3.05
C PHE A 499 5.04 47.87 2.64
N ARG A 500 3.85 48.45 2.82
CA ARG A 500 3.60 49.90 2.52
C ARG A 500 4.57 50.84 3.23
N ASP A 501 5.04 50.44 4.41
CA ASP A 501 6.16 51.07 5.10
C ASP A 501 7.32 50.06 5.11
N ALA A 502 8.17 50.15 4.09
CA ALA A 502 9.28 49.21 3.90
C ALA A 502 10.28 49.24 5.08
N GLN A 503 10.43 50.40 5.74
CA GLN A 503 11.32 50.56 6.89
C GLN A 503 10.82 49.84 8.13
N ASP A 504 9.52 49.93 8.41
CA ASP A 504 8.88 49.17 9.50
C ASP A 504 8.87 47.68 9.18
N PHE A 505 8.55 47.30 7.94
CA PHE A 505 8.56 45.91 7.49
C PHE A 505 9.94 45.28 7.63
N SER A 506 11.00 45.91 7.11
CA SER A 506 12.38 45.41 7.20
C SER A 506 12.83 45.21 8.65
N LEU A 507 12.43 46.12 9.55
CA LEU A 507 12.74 46.05 10.97
C LEU A 507 12.03 44.86 11.64
N ARG A 508 10.76 44.62 11.31
CA ARG A 508 9.98 43.50 11.85
C ARG A 508 10.53 42.15 11.38
N VAL A 509 10.96 42.06 10.12
CA VAL A 509 11.62 40.86 9.59
C VAL A 509 12.94 40.60 10.32
N LEU A 510 13.82 41.61 10.40
CA LEU A 510 15.10 41.45 11.08
C LEU A 510 14.93 41.10 12.56
N LYS A 511 13.94 41.70 13.22
CA LYS A 511 13.63 41.41 14.62
C LYS A 511 13.22 39.96 14.81
N ALA A 512 12.31 39.42 13.99
CA ALA A 512 11.96 38.01 14.05
C ALA A 512 13.18 37.11 13.80
N ALA A 513 13.95 37.38 12.74
CA ALA A 513 15.15 36.61 12.41
C ALA A 513 16.16 36.55 13.58
N ALA A 514 16.51 37.70 14.16
CA ALA A 514 17.60 37.82 15.13
C ALA A 514 17.17 37.61 16.58
N ASP A 515 15.94 37.97 16.95
CA ASP A 515 15.47 37.88 18.33
C ASP A 515 14.69 36.58 18.61
N GLU A 516 14.14 35.91 17.59
CA GLU A 516 13.27 34.73 17.74
C GLU A 516 13.86 33.44 17.14
N HIS A 517 14.38 33.48 15.90
CA HIS A 517 14.74 32.25 15.17
C HIS A 517 16.24 31.92 15.13
N SER A 518 17.12 32.91 15.11
CA SER A 518 18.57 32.70 15.00
C SER A 518 19.15 31.98 16.22
N TYR A 519 20.08 31.05 15.97
CA TYR A 519 20.86 30.39 17.02
C TYR A 519 22.26 30.98 17.17
N GLU A 520 22.76 31.68 16.14
CA GLU A 520 24.06 32.35 16.17
C GLU A 520 23.99 33.73 16.81
N VAL A 521 22.85 34.39 16.69
CA VAL A 521 22.58 35.77 17.11
C VAL A 521 21.52 35.74 18.20
N ARG A 522 21.75 36.39 19.35
CA ARG A 522 20.77 36.40 20.46
C ARG A 522 19.83 37.58 20.45
N ASN A 523 20.22 38.64 19.75
CA ASN A 523 19.37 39.79 19.45
C ASN A 523 19.98 40.57 18.29
N ARG A 524 19.19 41.44 17.66
CA ARG A 524 19.65 42.30 16.55
C ARG A 524 20.91 43.13 16.82
N TYR A 525 21.26 43.45 18.07
CA TYR A 525 22.47 44.21 18.41
C TYR A 525 23.75 43.37 18.31
N ASP A 526 23.63 42.06 18.21
CA ASP A 526 24.74 41.14 17.98
C ASP A 526 25.13 41.06 16.48
N LEU A 527 24.30 41.63 15.58
CA LEU A 527 24.58 41.72 14.13
C LEU A 527 25.56 42.85 13.80
N GLU A 528 26.34 42.69 12.73
CA GLU A 528 27.19 43.76 12.21
C GLU A 528 26.32 44.96 11.77
N GLN A 529 26.65 46.16 12.28
CA GLN A 529 25.86 47.38 12.07
C GLN A 529 24.38 47.21 12.47
N GLU A 530 24.09 46.43 13.52
CA GLU A 530 22.71 46.15 13.96
C GLU A 530 21.81 45.55 12.87
N GLY A 531 22.41 44.91 11.84
CA GLY A 531 21.72 44.32 10.70
C GLY A 531 21.27 45.33 9.64
N ASP A 532 21.78 46.57 9.67
CA ASP A 532 21.42 47.63 8.72
C ASP A 532 21.59 47.20 7.26
N TRP A 533 22.63 46.43 6.93
CA TRP A 533 22.83 45.95 5.56
C TRP A 533 21.67 45.05 5.09
N THR A 534 21.26 44.07 5.90
CA THR A 534 20.15 43.17 5.56
C THR A 534 18.83 43.94 5.47
N ARG A 535 18.63 44.94 6.33
CA ARG A 535 17.46 45.83 6.26
C ARG A 535 17.42 46.64 4.98
N ASP A 536 18.53 47.29 4.60
CA ASP A 536 18.64 48.03 3.35
C ASP A 536 18.35 47.13 2.13
N GLN A 537 18.78 45.86 2.18
CA GLN A 537 18.51 44.87 1.14
C GLN A 537 17.03 44.48 1.04
N ILE A 538 16.33 44.35 2.17
CA ILE A 538 14.88 44.09 2.20
C ILE A 538 14.14 45.32 1.69
N GLU A 539 14.48 46.52 2.19
CA GLU A 539 13.86 47.79 1.80
C GLU A 539 13.95 48.01 0.30
N THR A 540 15.14 47.84 -0.28
CA THR A 540 15.36 48.00 -1.73
C THR A 540 14.45 47.07 -2.54
N ARG A 541 14.32 45.80 -2.14
CA ARG A 541 13.49 44.80 -2.84
C ARG A 541 12.00 45.07 -2.71
N CYS A 542 11.57 45.62 -1.58
CA CYS A 542 10.20 46.07 -1.37
C CYS A 542 9.89 47.33 -2.19
N GLU A 543 10.80 48.32 -2.23
CA GLU A 543 10.63 49.57 -2.98
C GLU A 543 10.59 49.37 -4.51
N ASP A 544 11.24 48.32 -5.02
CA ASP A 544 11.20 47.96 -6.44
C ASP A 544 9.84 47.39 -6.88
N ARG A 545 8.92 47.11 -5.93
CA ARG A 545 7.61 46.49 -6.17
C ARG A 545 6.47 47.42 -5.74
N TYR A 546 5.32 47.29 -6.40
CA TYR A 546 4.17 48.13 -6.10
C TYR A 546 3.36 47.57 -4.92
N GLU A 547 3.42 48.24 -3.78
CA GLU A 547 2.87 47.83 -2.47
C GLU A 547 1.34 47.69 -2.44
N HIS A 548 0.65 48.19 -3.48
CA HIS A 548 -0.80 48.08 -3.62
C HIS A 548 -1.26 46.87 -4.42
N THR A 549 -0.33 46.17 -5.08
CA THR A 549 -0.59 44.92 -5.81
C THR A 549 0.21 43.75 -5.27
N THR A 550 1.17 43.98 -4.39
CA THR A 550 2.08 42.93 -3.94
C THR A 550 2.15 42.87 -2.42
N THR A 551 2.18 41.66 -1.87
CA THR A 551 2.48 41.37 -0.45
C THR A 551 3.77 40.55 -0.36
N CYS A 552 4.38 40.47 0.82
CA CYS A 552 5.65 39.76 1.01
C CYS A 552 5.56 38.82 2.20
N VAL A 553 5.83 37.53 1.98
CA VAL A 553 5.98 36.49 3.00
C VAL A 553 7.48 36.25 3.21
N PRO A 554 8.08 36.76 4.29
CA PRO A 554 9.48 36.53 4.62
C PRO A 554 9.65 35.19 5.35
N VAL A 555 10.65 34.41 4.96
CA VAL A 555 10.94 33.09 5.53
C VAL A 555 12.37 33.07 6.03
N PHE A 556 12.57 32.62 7.27
CA PHE A 556 13.88 32.43 7.86
C PHE A 556 14.30 30.99 7.63
N CYS A 557 15.39 30.80 6.91
CA CYS A 557 15.89 29.49 6.51
C CYS A 557 17.20 29.20 7.23
N ARG A 558 17.41 27.92 7.57
CA ARG A 558 18.66 27.46 8.16
C ARG A 558 19.02 26.07 7.67
N ASP A 559 20.21 25.96 7.11
CA ASP A 559 20.79 24.68 6.72
C ASP A 559 22.29 24.63 7.00
N ASN A 560 22.78 23.50 7.51
CA ASN A 560 24.19 23.24 7.78
C ASN A 560 24.93 24.34 8.59
N GLY A 561 24.19 25.08 9.43
CA GLY A 561 24.71 26.19 10.23
C GLY A 561 24.77 27.54 9.51
N GLU A 562 24.33 27.62 8.25
CA GLU A 562 24.10 28.92 7.58
C GLU A 562 22.66 29.38 7.83
N GLU A 563 22.48 30.67 8.13
CA GLU A 563 21.19 31.31 8.40
C GLU A 563 20.95 32.45 7.39
N TRP A 564 19.78 32.45 6.73
CA TRP A 564 19.41 33.47 5.75
C TRP A 564 17.91 33.73 5.72
N ILE A 565 17.51 34.79 5.04
CA ILE A 565 16.11 35.18 4.83
C ILE A 565 15.80 35.11 3.34
N ASP A 566 14.72 34.44 2.98
CA ASP A 566 14.11 34.46 1.65
C ASP A 566 12.83 35.30 1.71
N LEU A 567 12.59 36.14 0.70
CA LEU A 567 11.39 36.96 0.58
C LEU A 567 10.54 36.42 -0.58
N TYR A 568 9.30 36.02 -0.29
CA TYR A 568 8.34 35.59 -1.30
C TYR A 568 7.32 36.69 -1.56
N PHE A 569 7.38 37.29 -2.74
CA PHE A 569 6.47 38.36 -3.14
C PHE A 569 5.26 37.80 -3.90
N LEU A 570 4.07 37.96 -3.34
CA LEU A 570 2.81 37.49 -3.95
C LEU A 570 2.16 38.62 -4.75
N VAL A 571 2.08 38.47 -6.07
CA VAL A 571 1.55 39.52 -6.97
C VAL A 571 0.05 39.32 -7.22
N ASN A 572 -0.76 40.10 -6.51
CA ASN A 572 -2.21 40.08 -6.64
C ASN A 572 -2.65 40.50 -8.05
N GLY A 573 -3.26 39.56 -8.78
CA GLY A 573 -3.89 39.78 -10.08
C GLY A 573 -3.15 39.16 -11.26
N THR A 574 -1.86 38.82 -11.12
CA THR A 574 -1.16 37.91 -12.04
C THR A 574 -1.07 36.49 -11.47
N GLY A 575 -1.15 36.35 -10.15
CA GLY A 575 -0.99 35.06 -9.46
C GLY A 575 0.48 34.66 -9.33
N GLU A 576 1.42 35.50 -9.76
CA GLU A 576 2.85 35.14 -9.74
C GLU A 576 3.45 35.30 -8.33
N VAL A 577 4.35 34.38 -7.99
CA VAL A 577 5.19 34.45 -6.80
C VAL A 577 6.64 34.63 -7.19
N GLU A 578 7.28 35.67 -6.67
CA GLU A 578 8.69 35.94 -6.90
C GLU A 578 9.49 35.70 -5.62
N LYS A 579 10.46 34.79 -5.68
CA LYS A 579 11.42 34.56 -4.60
C LYS A 579 12.65 35.45 -4.75
N GLU A 580 13.00 36.17 -3.69
CA GLU A 580 14.21 36.99 -3.59
C GLU A 580 15.06 36.56 -2.39
N GLY A 581 16.35 36.28 -2.62
CA GLY A 581 17.26 35.76 -1.61
C GLY A 581 18.35 34.88 -2.24
N PRO A 582 19.20 34.22 -1.44
CA PRO A 582 19.23 34.26 0.03
C PRO A 582 19.83 35.57 0.56
N LEU A 583 19.16 36.21 1.53
CA LEU A 583 19.69 37.36 2.27
C LEU A 583 20.39 36.87 3.54
N LYS A 584 21.72 36.91 3.54
CA LYS A 584 22.49 36.46 4.71
C LYS A 584 22.16 37.28 5.95
N LEU A 585 22.03 36.60 7.08
CA LEU A 585 21.91 37.25 8.39
C LEU A 585 23.27 37.70 8.93
N LEU A 586 24.35 36.95 8.63
CA LEU A 586 25.75 37.21 9.02
C LEU A 586 26.74 37.18 7.84
#